data_AF-A0A9P4X6K8-F1
#
_entry.id   AF-A0A9P4X6K8-F1
#
_cell.length_a   1.000
_cell.length_b   1.000
_cell.length_c   1.000
_cell.angle_alpha   90.00
_cell.angle_beta   90.00
_cell.angle_gamma   90.00
#
_symmetry.space_group_name_H-M   'P 1'
#
loop_
_entity.id
_entity.type
_entity.pdbx_description
1 polymer ?
#
loop_
_entity_poly.entity_id
_entity_poly.type
_entity_poly.pdbx_seq_one_letter_code
_entity_poly.pdbx_strand_id
1 'polypeptide(L)'
;MGTSTPWSGGSSGMKEPQPAIWAFDDEGLLRPTEFHYSGTQDSDFTDKDFEFIATFKGQLALRGLTNIFGLARYPGDDFDGSCEFTQGRANINLQPKDYPETLQAFSTIWFFSEPLWKRGCFCKCKEISRGHPHTGHRGGKQREGSSVGNLGRWME
;
A
#
# COMPACT_ATOMS: atom_id res chain seq x y z
N MET A 1 8.88 -10.05 -16.13
CA MET A 1 9.14 -9.53 -14.77
C MET A 1 9.68 -8.13 -14.92
N GLY A 2 9.04 -7.12 -14.32
CA GLY A 2 9.58 -5.77 -14.29
C GLY A 2 10.48 -5.64 -13.08
N THR A 3 11.76 -5.36 -13.28
CA THR A 3 12.67 -4.96 -12.19
C THR A 3 12.48 -3.47 -11.97
N SER A 4 11.79 -3.09 -10.89
CA SER A 4 11.83 -1.73 -10.38
C SER A 4 13.27 -1.45 -9.95
N THR A 5 14.03 -0.70 -10.77
CA THR A 5 15.37 -0.28 -10.36
C THR A 5 15.20 0.82 -9.30
N PRO A 6 15.82 0.71 -8.13
CA PRO A 6 15.84 1.78 -7.15
C PRO A 6 16.27 3.07 -7.82
N TRP A 7 15.56 4.16 -7.55
CA TRP A 7 15.98 5.48 -7.98
C TRP A 7 17.35 5.78 -7.37
N SER A 8 18.39 5.81 -8.19
CA SER A 8 19.78 6.04 -7.76
C SER A 8 20.22 7.51 -7.95
N GLY A 9 19.29 8.38 -8.33
CA GLY A 9 19.59 9.73 -8.78
C GLY A 9 19.30 10.82 -7.75
N GLY A 10 20.25 11.14 -6.88
CA GLY A 10 20.24 12.46 -6.24
C GLY A 10 20.26 13.52 -7.35
N SER A 11 19.16 14.25 -7.55
CA SER A 11 19.19 15.44 -8.41
C SER A 11 19.88 16.55 -7.62
N SER A 12 20.85 17.25 -8.22
CA SER A 12 21.57 18.33 -7.54
C SER A 12 20.57 19.31 -6.89
N GLY A 13 20.61 19.42 -5.56
CA GLY A 13 19.70 20.26 -4.77
C GLY A 13 18.44 19.57 -4.23
N MET A 14 18.21 18.29 -4.53
CA MET A 14 17.13 17.48 -3.95
C MET A 14 17.66 16.55 -2.87
N LYS A 15 16.87 16.36 -1.81
CA LYS A 15 17.16 15.33 -0.79
C LYS A 15 16.94 13.93 -1.36
N GLU A 16 17.61 12.94 -0.77
CA GLU A 16 17.38 11.55 -1.14
C GLU A 16 15.92 11.14 -0.84
N PRO A 17 15.26 10.42 -1.76
CA PRO A 17 13.97 9.81 -1.49
C PRO A 17 14.05 8.83 -0.31
N GLN A 18 12.94 8.72 0.42
CA GLN A 18 12.84 7.90 1.61
C GLN A 18 11.91 6.70 1.35
N PRO A 19 12.17 5.53 1.92
CA PRO A 19 11.28 4.38 1.78
C PRO A 19 9.83 4.66 2.20
N ALA A 20 8.88 4.18 1.41
CA ALA A 20 7.44 4.33 1.66
C ALA A 20 6.73 2.98 1.78
N ILE A 21 7.20 1.95 1.07
CA ILE A 21 6.63 0.60 1.09
C ILE A 21 7.77 -0.41 1.16
N TRP A 22 7.59 -1.46 1.95
CA TRP A 22 8.52 -2.56 2.12
C TRP A 22 7.84 -3.90 1.87
N ALA A 23 8.56 -4.85 1.28
CA ALA A 23 8.13 -6.24 1.14
C ALA A 23 9.30 -7.19 1.43
N PHE A 24 8.99 -8.44 1.75
CA PHE A 24 10.03 -9.46 1.91
C PHE A 24 10.47 -9.97 0.52
N ASP A 25 11.77 -10.06 0.31
CA ASP A 25 12.35 -10.71 -0.87
C ASP A 25 12.33 -12.25 -0.74
N ASP A 26 12.84 -12.94 -1.76
CA ASP A 26 12.91 -14.41 -1.80
C ASP A 26 13.86 -14.98 -0.72
N GLU A 27 14.81 -14.17 -0.22
CA GLU A 27 15.66 -14.48 0.93
C GLU A 27 14.99 -14.16 2.28
N GLY A 28 13.78 -13.59 2.26
CA GLY A 28 13.01 -13.18 3.44
C GLY A 28 13.54 -11.92 4.11
N LEU A 29 14.34 -11.10 3.45
CA LEU A 29 14.78 -9.80 3.93
C LEU A 29 13.74 -8.74 3.58
N LEU A 30 13.41 -7.88 4.55
CA LEU A 30 12.52 -6.76 4.32
C LEU A 30 13.25 -5.68 3.51
N ARG A 31 12.80 -5.43 2.28
CA ARG A 31 13.40 -4.42 1.39
C ARG A 31 12.40 -3.34 1.01
N PRO A 32 12.87 -2.09 0.87
CA PRO A 32 12.04 -1.03 0.30
C PRO A 32 11.73 -1.34 -1.16
N THR A 33 10.45 -1.22 -1.53
CA THR A 33 9.94 -1.45 -2.89
C THR A 33 9.41 -0.16 -3.53
N GLU A 34 8.94 0.78 -2.72
CA GLU A 34 8.56 2.13 -3.15
C GLU A 34 9.16 3.20 -2.25
N PHE A 35 9.36 4.40 -2.80
CA PHE A 35 9.98 5.55 -2.15
C PHE A 35 9.12 6.80 -2.33
N HIS A 36 9.19 7.70 -1.36
CA HIS A 36 8.56 9.02 -1.41
C HIS A 36 9.61 10.13 -1.27
N TYR A 37 9.33 11.30 -1.83
CA TYR A 37 10.14 12.48 -1.61
C TYR A 37 9.55 13.32 -0.48
N SER A 38 10.36 13.63 0.52
CA SER A 38 9.97 14.51 1.63
C SER A 38 11.13 15.42 2.00
N GLY A 39 10.81 16.68 2.31
CA GLY A 39 11.77 17.63 2.87
C GLY A 39 12.16 17.29 4.32
N THR A 40 11.38 16.45 5.00
CA THR A 40 11.59 16.02 6.38
C THR A 40 11.97 14.54 6.40
N GLN A 41 13.01 14.19 7.17
CA GLN A 41 13.42 12.80 7.36
C GLN A 41 12.45 12.07 8.28
N ASP A 42 12.02 10.88 7.87
CA ASP A 42 11.23 9.95 8.66
C ASP A 42 12.09 9.36 9.78
N SER A 43 11.44 8.96 10.87
CA SER A 43 12.13 8.28 11.95
C SER A 43 12.55 6.87 11.53
N ASP A 44 13.74 6.45 11.99
CA ASP A 44 14.19 5.07 11.82
C ASP A 44 13.31 4.09 12.59
N PHE A 45 13.33 2.82 12.19
CA PHE A 45 12.64 1.76 12.93
C PHE A 45 13.20 1.63 14.34
N THR A 46 12.27 1.49 15.29
CA THR A 46 12.56 1.21 16.69
C THR A 46 12.63 -0.29 16.95
N ASP A 47 13.14 -0.69 18.12
CA ASP A 47 13.15 -2.11 18.54
C ASP A 47 11.75 -2.75 18.53
N LYS A 48 10.72 -1.96 18.88
CA LYS A 48 9.32 -2.42 18.84
C LYS A 48 8.83 -2.64 17.42
N ASP A 49 9.26 -1.81 16.47
CA ASP A 49 8.94 -2.00 15.06
C ASP A 49 9.59 -3.29 14.55
N PHE A 50 10.84 -3.55 14.93
CA PHE A 50 11.51 -4.81 14.59
C PHE A 50 10.83 -6.05 15.18
N GLU A 51 10.35 -5.98 16.43
CA GLU A 51 9.57 -7.06 17.06
C GLU A 51 8.25 -7.32 16.30
N PHE A 52 7.54 -6.26 15.94
CA PHE A 52 6.34 -6.36 15.11
C PHE A 52 6.65 -6.97 13.74
N ILE A 53 7.69 -6.49 13.05
CA ILE A 53 8.12 -6.98 11.73
C ILE A 53 8.44 -8.48 11.79
N ALA A 54 9.15 -8.94 12.83
CA ALA A 54 9.47 -10.34 13.02
C ALA A 54 8.21 -11.20 13.21
N THR A 55 7.28 -10.73 14.05
CA THR A 55 5.99 -11.41 14.28
C THR A 55 5.16 -11.45 13.01
N PHE A 56 5.06 -10.32 12.30
CA PHE A 56 4.35 -10.21 11.03
C PHE A 56 4.91 -11.17 9.98
N LYS A 57 6.24 -11.21 9.80
CA LYS A 57 6.92 -12.17 8.91
C LYS A 57 6.54 -13.61 9.23
N GLY A 58 6.57 -13.98 10.50
CA GLY A 58 6.16 -15.31 10.96
C GLY A 58 4.70 -15.64 10.60
N GLN A 59 3.78 -14.69 10.82
CA GLN A 59 2.36 -14.87 10.51
C GLN A 59 2.08 -14.99 9.00
N LEU A 60 2.82 -14.25 8.16
CA LEU A 60 2.72 -14.37 6.70
C LEU A 60 3.23 -15.73 6.22
N ALA A 61 4.39 -16.17 6.70
CA ALA A 61 4.98 -17.45 6.33
C ALA A 61 4.06 -18.62 6.70
N LEU A 62 3.48 -18.62 7.90
CA LEU A 62 2.53 -19.64 8.37
C LEU A 62 1.30 -19.79 7.47
N ARG A 63 0.93 -18.76 6.72
CA ARG A 63 -0.26 -18.74 5.85
C ARG A 63 0.07 -18.78 4.35
N GLY A 64 1.35 -18.84 3.98
CA GLY A 64 1.79 -18.77 2.58
C GLY A 64 1.52 -17.41 1.92
N LEU A 65 1.57 -16.32 2.70
CA LEU A 65 1.20 -14.96 2.27
C LEU A 65 2.41 -14.02 2.11
N THR A 66 3.64 -14.52 2.24
CA THR A 66 4.89 -13.73 2.24
C THR A 66 5.02 -12.82 1.02
N ASN A 67 4.59 -13.28 -0.15
CA ASN A 67 4.74 -12.56 -1.41
C ASN A 67 3.49 -11.73 -1.77
N ILE A 68 2.55 -11.59 -0.83
CA ILE A 68 1.26 -10.93 -1.04
C ILE A 68 1.14 -9.65 -0.22
N PHE A 69 1.68 -9.64 1.00
CA PHE A 69 1.60 -8.49 1.90
C PHE A 69 2.95 -7.84 2.13
N GLY A 70 2.92 -6.52 2.27
CA GLY A 70 4.05 -5.69 2.66
C GLY A 70 3.67 -4.73 3.79
N LEU A 71 4.62 -3.88 4.15
CA LEU A 71 4.44 -2.79 5.09
C LEU A 71 4.39 -1.48 4.31
N ALA A 72 3.50 -0.58 4.70
CA ALA A 72 3.42 0.76 4.15
C ALA A 72 3.68 1.78 5.26
N ARG A 73 4.36 2.86 4.91
CA ARG A 73 4.57 4.01 5.80
C ARG A 73 3.21 4.53 6.26
N TYR A 74 3.11 4.84 7.56
CA TYR A 74 1.90 5.46 8.09
C TYR A 74 1.64 6.81 7.38
N PRO A 75 0.48 6.99 6.72
CA PRO A 75 0.22 8.21 5.97
C PRO A 75 -0.16 9.41 6.86
N GLY A 76 -0.25 9.21 8.17
CA GLY A 76 -0.72 10.19 9.14
C GLY A 76 -2.20 10.03 9.43
N ASP A 77 -2.63 10.64 10.54
CA ASP A 77 -4.03 10.56 10.95
C ASP A 77 -4.94 11.24 9.94
N ASP A 78 -4.56 12.35 9.32
CA ASP A 78 -5.42 13.07 8.37
C ASP A 78 -5.47 12.45 6.95
N PHE A 79 -5.12 11.17 6.81
CA PHE A 79 -5.14 10.49 5.53
C PHE A 79 -6.56 10.08 5.10
N ASP A 80 -7.04 10.65 4.00
CA ASP A 80 -8.39 10.40 3.46
C ASP A 80 -8.46 9.28 2.42
N GLY A 81 -7.33 8.63 2.14
CA GLY A 81 -7.20 7.60 1.11
C GLY A 81 -6.28 8.02 -0.03
N SER A 82 -6.02 7.10 -0.94
CA SER A 82 -5.31 7.38 -2.19
C SER A 82 -5.91 6.61 -3.36
N CYS A 83 -5.71 7.09 -4.58
CA CYS A 83 -5.93 6.31 -5.78
C CYS A 83 -4.61 6.10 -6.51
N GLU A 84 -4.16 4.84 -6.54
CA GLU A 84 -2.97 4.47 -7.29
C GLU A 84 -3.31 4.24 -8.77
N PHE A 85 -2.47 4.76 -9.66
CA PHE A 85 -2.46 4.35 -11.06
C PHE A 85 -1.04 4.33 -11.63
N THR A 86 -0.78 3.36 -12.50
CA THR A 86 0.52 3.23 -13.17
C THR A 86 0.51 3.92 -14.53
N GLN A 87 1.47 4.81 -14.77
CA GLN A 87 1.74 5.43 -16.07
C GLN A 87 3.16 5.06 -16.52
N GLY A 88 3.27 4.20 -17.54
CA GLY A 88 4.56 3.69 -17.99
C GLY A 88 5.24 2.86 -16.90
N ARG A 89 6.33 3.38 -16.32
CA ARG A 89 7.09 2.73 -15.23
C ARG A 89 6.92 3.42 -13.87
N ALA A 90 6.00 4.37 -13.75
CA ALA A 90 5.77 5.13 -12.53
C ALA A 90 4.40 4.79 -11.94
N ASN A 91 4.36 4.58 -10.62
CA ASN A 91 3.13 4.57 -9.84
C ASN A 91 2.85 5.99 -9.36
N ILE A 92 1.63 6.47 -9.61
CA ILE A 92 1.17 7.81 -9.23
C ILE A 92 0.01 7.61 -8.24
N ASN A 93 0.11 8.25 -7.08
CA ASN A 93 -0.90 8.22 -6.03
C ASN A 93 -1.62 9.57 -5.97
N LEU A 94 -2.92 9.59 -6.28
CA LEU A 94 -3.76 10.79 -6.14
C LEU A 94 -4.38 10.84 -4.76
N GLN A 95 -4.52 12.05 -4.20
CA GLN A 95 -5.39 12.27 -3.04
C GLN A 95 -6.86 12.35 -3.52
N PRO A 96 -7.84 12.07 -2.64
CA PRO A 96 -9.26 12.06 -3.01
C PRO A 96 -9.76 13.36 -3.65
N LYS A 97 -9.27 14.50 -3.19
CA LYS A 97 -9.59 15.82 -3.75
C LYS A 97 -9.11 16.02 -5.19
N ASP A 98 -8.11 15.25 -5.63
CA ASP A 98 -7.50 15.33 -6.96
C ASP A 98 -8.09 14.30 -7.93
N TYR A 99 -9.12 13.54 -7.52
CA TYR A 99 -9.77 12.56 -8.38
C TYR A 99 -10.52 13.25 -9.52
N PRO A 100 -10.27 12.89 -10.78
CA PRO A 100 -11.11 13.36 -11.88
C PRO A 100 -12.52 12.78 -11.71
N GLU A 101 -13.55 13.54 -12.05
CA GLU A 101 -14.95 13.09 -11.98
C GLU A 101 -15.20 11.79 -12.79
N THR A 102 -14.39 11.58 -13.83
CA THR A 102 -14.45 10.42 -14.72
C THR A 102 -13.58 9.24 -14.24
N LEU A 103 -13.06 9.26 -13.00
CA LEU A 103 -12.17 8.22 -12.49
C LEU A 103 -12.90 6.87 -12.38
N GLN A 104 -12.46 5.89 -13.18
CA GLN A 104 -12.85 4.50 -13.05
C GLN A 104 -11.82 3.77 -12.19
N ALA A 105 -12.20 3.39 -10.97
CA ALA A 105 -11.33 2.77 -9.98
C ALA A 105 -12.12 1.85 -9.04
N PHE A 106 -11.45 0.84 -8.48
CA PHE A 106 -12.04 -0.08 -7.51
C PHE A 106 -11.30 0.01 -6.18
N SER A 107 -11.99 -0.35 -5.09
CA SER A 107 -11.41 -0.35 -3.75
C SER A 107 -10.35 -1.44 -3.61
N THR A 108 -9.16 -1.04 -3.17
CA THR A 108 -8.10 -1.95 -2.74
C THR A 108 -8.25 -2.29 -1.27
N ILE A 109 -7.82 -3.49 -0.86
CA ILE A 109 -7.87 -3.91 0.54
C ILE A 109 -6.66 -3.35 1.26
N TRP A 110 -6.89 -2.44 2.21
CA TRP A 110 -5.88 -1.90 3.11
C TRP A 110 -6.32 -2.12 4.54
N PHE A 111 -5.37 -2.50 5.40
CA PHE A 111 -5.59 -2.62 6.83
C PHE A 111 -5.08 -1.35 7.50
N PHE A 112 -6.00 -0.56 8.03
CA PHE A 112 -5.69 0.74 8.61
C PHE A 112 -5.62 0.70 10.14
N SER A 113 -4.89 1.65 10.72
CA SER A 113 -4.92 1.92 12.16
C SER A 113 -6.33 2.30 12.64
N GLU A 114 -6.57 2.21 13.94
CA GLU A 114 -7.89 2.45 14.53
C GLU A 114 -8.56 3.77 14.09
N PRO A 115 -7.86 4.91 14.14
CA PRO A 115 -8.43 6.19 13.73
C PRO A 115 -8.87 6.22 12.27
N LEU A 116 -8.07 5.63 11.37
CA LEU A 116 -8.29 5.67 9.93
C LEU A 116 -9.46 4.78 9.50
N TRP A 117 -9.60 3.56 10.06
CA TRP A 117 -10.75 2.71 9.71
C TRP A 117 -12.06 3.29 10.23
N LYS A 118 -12.06 3.90 11.43
CA LYS A 118 -13.26 4.53 12.01
C LYS A 118 -13.76 5.71 11.18
N ARG A 119 -12.86 6.45 10.51
CA ARG A 119 -13.25 7.50 9.56
C ARG A 119 -13.71 6.97 8.20
N GLY A 120 -13.63 5.67 7.96
CA GLY A 120 -13.97 5.08 6.67
C GLY A 120 -12.93 5.36 5.59
N CYS A 121 -11.64 5.45 5.96
CA CYS A 121 -10.56 5.58 4.98
C CYS A 121 -10.58 4.40 3.99
N PHE A 122 -10.45 4.68 2.69
CA PHE A 122 -10.35 3.66 1.65
C PHE A 122 -9.33 4.08 0.58
N CYS A 123 -8.55 3.12 0.10
CA CYS A 123 -7.68 3.33 -1.05
C CYS A 123 -8.29 2.66 -2.30
N LYS A 124 -8.00 3.24 -3.46
CA LYS A 124 -8.48 2.81 -4.76
C LYS A 124 -7.31 2.49 -5.69
N CYS A 125 -7.55 1.65 -6.68
CA CYS A 125 -6.65 1.49 -7.82
C CYS A 125 -7.43 1.67 -9.12
N LYS A 126 -6.80 2.28 -10.13
CA LYS A 126 -7.42 2.54 -11.43
C LYS A 126 -7.79 1.23 -12.14
N GLU A 127 -9.01 1.18 -12.67
CA GLU A 127 -9.66 -0.04 -13.16
C GLU A 127 -9.08 -0.57 -14.47
N ILE A 128 -8.32 0.24 -15.21
CA ILE A 128 -7.80 -0.12 -16.53
C ILE A 128 -6.40 0.46 -16.73
N SER A 129 -5.36 -0.34 -16.47
CA SER A 129 -4.09 -0.18 -17.16
C SER A 129 -3.75 -1.49 -17.87
N ARG A 130 -3.49 -1.41 -19.19
CA ARG A 130 -3.00 -2.54 -19.98
C ARG A 130 -1.61 -2.92 -19.44
N GLY A 131 -1.55 -3.87 -18.50
CA GLY A 131 -0.31 -4.30 -17.85
C GLY A 131 -0.38 -4.52 -16.34
N HIS A 132 -1.49 -4.15 -15.68
CA HIS A 132 -1.68 -4.37 -14.24
C HIS A 132 -3.00 -5.12 -13.98
N PRO A 133 -3.03 -6.45 -14.20
CA PRO A 133 -4.25 -7.24 -14.06
C PRO A 133 -4.65 -7.42 -12.57
N HIS A 134 -5.85 -6.97 -12.23
CA HIS A 134 -6.46 -7.09 -10.90
C HIS A 134 -7.17 -8.42 -10.64
N THR A 135 -6.73 -9.50 -11.31
CA THR A 135 -7.41 -10.81 -11.27
C THR A 135 -7.50 -11.40 -9.86
N GLY A 136 -6.58 -11.04 -8.95
CA GLY A 136 -6.63 -11.44 -7.53
C GLY A 136 -7.68 -10.69 -6.68
N HIS A 137 -8.09 -9.48 -7.08
CA HIS A 137 -9.11 -8.70 -6.36
C HIS A 137 -10.55 -9.01 -6.82
N ARG A 138 -10.70 -9.65 -7.99
CA ARG A 138 -12.01 -10.01 -8.58
C ARG A 138 -12.59 -11.34 -8.06
N GLY A 139 -11.94 -11.96 -7.08
CA GLY A 139 -12.32 -13.25 -6.49
C GLY A 139 -13.53 -13.19 -5.54
N GLY A 140 -14.60 -12.52 -5.95
CA GLY A 140 -15.87 -12.52 -5.24
C GLY A 140 -16.96 -12.24 -6.25
N LYS A 141 -17.72 -13.28 -6.63
CA LYS A 141 -18.87 -13.13 -7.54
C LYS A 141 -19.71 -11.95 -7.09
N GLN A 142 -19.95 -11.00 -8.00
CA GLN A 142 -21.05 -10.05 -7.89
C GLN A 142 -22.31 -10.83 -7.53
N ARG A 143 -22.75 -10.69 -6.28
CA ARG A 143 -24.15 -10.87 -5.95
C ARG A 143 -24.72 -9.47 -5.84
N GLU A 144 -25.56 -9.14 -6.82
CA GLU A 144 -26.47 -8.01 -6.76
C GLU A 144 -27.21 -8.05 -5.42
N GLY A 145 -27.21 -6.92 -4.71
CA GLY A 145 -27.90 -6.79 -3.43
C GLY A 145 -27.07 -6.02 -2.41
N SER A 146 -27.32 -4.72 -2.36
CA SER A 146 -27.03 -3.84 -1.22
C SER A 146 -27.18 -4.56 0.14
N SER A 147 -26.07 -4.66 0.88
CA SER A 147 -26.06 -4.51 2.34
C SER A 147 -24.63 -4.29 2.82
N VAL A 148 -24.46 -3.24 3.63
CA VAL A 148 -23.24 -2.88 4.36
C VAL A 148 -22.70 -4.10 5.12
N GLY A 149 -21.58 -4.65 4.65
CA GLY A 149 -20.88 -5.76 5.29
C GLY A 149 -19.97 -5.23 6.39
N ASN A 150 -20.46 -5.26 7.62
CA ASN A 150 -19.73 -4.95 8.84
C ASN A 150 -18.58 -5.96 9.05
N LEU A 151 -17.36 -5.62 8.62
CA LEU A 151 -16.13 -6.39 8.89
C LEU A 151 -15.46 -5.83 10.16
N GLY A 152 -16.20 -5.87 11.26
CA GLY A 152 -15.74 -5.49 12.59
C GLY A 152 -15.99 -6.62 13.58
N ARG A 153 -15.13 -7.65 13.58
CA ARG A 153 -14.83 -8.54 14.73
C ARG A 153 -13.88 -9.65 14.30
N TRP A 154 -12.60 -9.45 14.56
CA TRP A 154 -11.64 -10.54 14.81
C TRP A 154 -10.62 -10.03 15.82
N MET A 155 -10.95 -10.21 17.10
CA MET A 155 -10.03 -10.23 18.25
C MET A 155 -10.89 -10.58 19.47
N GLU A 156 -11.02 -11.88 19.74
CA GLU A 156 -11.11 -12.44 21.08
C GLU A 156 -9.75 -13.07 21.39
#